data_AF-A0A177DF17-F1
#
_entry.id   AF-A0A177DF17-F1
#
_cell.length_a   1.000
_cell.length_b   1.000
_cell.length_c   1.000
_cell.angle_alpha   90.00
_cell.angle_beta   90.00
_cell.angle_gamma   90.00
#
_symmetry.space_group_name_H-M   'P 1'
#
loop_
_entity.id
_entity.type
_entity.pdbx_description
1 polymer ?
#
loop_
_entity_poly.entity_id
_entity_poly.type
_entity_poly.pdbx_seq_one_letter_code
_entity_poly.pdbx_strand_id
1 'polypeptide(L)'
;MKLQHLVPAVFFSASALAATFNGFSDTACQRYDGTYIPVTAAQLQDLVVQEWATTDAVPEASRFLTTPDDKKKCPSNEDDTYKWIQIPQWEQGSQFPAGNGGAVAVVYYKDTDTYSLCRYLAAAQQDGYAGMCR
;
A
#
# COMPACT_ATOMS: atom_id res chain seq x y z
N MET A 1 38.20 -9.41 -44.30
CA MET A 1 37.35 -8.28 -43.87
C MET A 1 36.26 -8.83 -42.96
N LYS A 2 36.23 -8.45 -41.69
CA LYS A 2 35.18 -8.86 -40.73
C LYS A 2 34.41 -7.60 -40.32
N LEU A 3 33.16 -7.50 -40.79
CA LEU A 3 32.29 -6.35 -40.54
C LEU A 3 31.69 -6.48 -39.13
N GLN A 4 32.20 -5.73 -38.16
CA GLN A 4 31.59 -5.61 -36.83
C GLN A 4 30.36 -4.71 -36.93
N HIS A 5 29.17 -5.32 -36.85
CA HIS A 5 27.91 -4.58 -36.79
C HIS A 5 27.71 -4.10 -35.35
N LEU A 6 27.92 -2.80 -35.13
CA LEU A 6 27.48 -2.08 -33.94
C LEU A 6 25.96 -1.93 -34.03
N VAL A 7 25.22 -2.69 -33.21
CA VAL A 7 23.80 -2.45 -33.00
C VAL A 7 23.67 -1.28 -32.02
N PRO A 8 22.96 -0.18 -32.37
CA PRO A 8 22.72 0.90 -31.42
C PRO A 8 21.75 0.40 -30.35
N ALA A 9 22.20 0.36 -29.10
CA ALA A 9 21.30 0.22 -27.96
C ALA A 9 20.46 1.50 -27.87
N VAL A 10 19.21 1.42 -28.35
CA VAL A 10 18.23 2.48 -28.16
C VAL A 10 17.81 2.44 -26.69
N PHE A 11 18.40 3.32 -25.89
CA PHE A 11 17.92 3.59 -24.55
C PHE A 11 16.59 4.34 -24.68
N PHE A 12 15.48 3.61 -24.59
CA PHE A 12 14.19 4.23 -24.32
C PHE A 12 14.24 4.78 -22.89
N SER A 13 14.52 6.07 -22.75
CA SER A 13 14.23 6.80 -21.52
C SER A 13 12.72 6.85 -21.39
N ALA A 14 12.13 5.84 -20.76
CA ALA A 14 10.77 5.93 -20.27
C ALA A 14 10.76 7.09 -19.27
N SER A 15 10.09 8.18 -19.62
CA SER A 15 9.71 9.19 -18.64
C SER A 15 8.78 8.50 -17.66
N ALA A 16 9.34 7.91 -16.60
CA ALA A 16 8.56 7.47 -15.46
C ALA A 16 7.89 8.73 -14.92
N LEU A 17 6.61 8.90 -15.22
CA LEU A 17 5.78 9.79 -14.42
C LEU A 17 6.00 9.33 -12.98
N ALA A 18 6.36 10.28 -12.10
CA ALA A 18 6.43 9.95 -10.69
C ALA A 18 5.02 9.50 -10.28
N ALA A 19 4.91 8.33 -9.67
CA ALA A 19 3.64 7.81 -9.20
C ALA A 19 2.94 8.84 -8.32
N THR A 20 1.62 8.94 -8.48
CA THR A 20 0.78 9.82 -7.66
C THR A 20 0.30 9.08 -6.42
N PHE A 21 0.27 9.75 -5.27
CA PHE A 21 -0.15 9.17 -4.00
C PHE A 21 -1.32 9.97 -3.40
N ASN A 22 -2.47 9.31 -3.26
CA ASN A 22 -3.68 9.91 -2.70
C ASN A 22 -4.00 9.36 -1.31
N GLY A 23 -4.35 10.25 -0.37
CA GLY A 23 -4.81 9.87 0.97
C GLY A 23 -3.71 9.43 1.93
N PHE A 24 -2.44 9.50 1.53
CA PHE A 24 -1.29 9.27 2.40
C PHE A 24 -1.06 10.48 3.30
N SER A 25 -0.94 10.23 4.60
CA SER A 25 -0.63 11.23 5.63
C SER A 25 0.25 10.61 6.69
N ASP A 26 0.94 11.46 7.46
CA ASP A 26 1.55 11.00 8.70
C ASP A 26 0.45 10.41 9.60
N THR A 27 0.73 9.26 10.19
CA THR A 27 -0.22 8.59 11.09
C THR A 27 0.53 7.83 12.17
N ALA A 28 -0.15 7.54 13.26
CA ALA A 28 0.37 6.62 14.27
C ALA A 28 -0.71 5.63 14.66
N CYS A 29 -0.40 4.34 14.62
CA CYS A 29 -1.29 3.29 15.09
C CYS A 29 -0.77 2.69 16.39
N GLN A 30 -1.70 2.33 17.27
CA GLN A 30 -1.42 1.65 18.52
C GLN A 30 -0.94 0.24 18.24
N ARG A 31 0.26 -0.09 18.73
CA ARG A 31 0.85 -1.43 18.74
C ARG A 31 0.29 -2.26 19.90
N TYR A 32 0.56 -3.57 19.89
CA TYR A 32 0.16 -4.52 20.93
C TYR A 32 0.52 -4.12 22.37
N ASP A 33 1.60 -3.36 22.58
CA ASP A 33 2.08 -2.90 23.90
C ASP A 33 1.43 -1.57 24.33
N GLY A 34 0.45 -1.08 23.57
CA GLY A 34 -0.22 0.19 23.80
C GLY A 34 0.53 1.41 23.27
N THR A 35 1.77 1.25 22.78
CA THR A 35 2.56 2.35 22.23
C THR A 35 2.02 2.77 20.86
N TYR A 36 1.91 4.07 20.61
CA TYR A 36 1.60 4.59 19.27
C TYR A 36 2.88 4.66 18.44
N ILE A 37 2.90 3.95 17.32
CA ILE A 37 4.06 3.87 16.45
C ILE A 37 3.83 4.78 15.24
N PRO A 38 4.55 5.91 15.14
CA PRO A 38 4.39 6.84 14.04
C PRO A 38 5.02 6.28 12.77
N VAL A 39 4.36 6.52 11.64
CA VAL A 39 4.88 6.30 10.29
C VAL A 39 4.52 7.54 9.46
N THR A 40 5.49 8.09 8.74
CA THR A 40 5.27 9.27 7.91
C THR A 40 4.60 8.91 6.59
N ALA A 41 3.96 9.89 5.94
CA ALA A 41 3.40 9.71 4.61
C ALA A 41 4.45 9.18 3.62
N ALA A 42 5.67 9.72 3.65
CA ALA A 42 6.76 9.29 2.78
C ALA A 42 7.14 7.82 3.01
N GLN A 43 7.25 7.39 4.28
CA GLN A 43 7.55 5.99 4.61
C GLN A 43 6.45 5.04 4.11
N LEU A 44 5.18 5.44 4.21
CA LEU A 44 4.07 4.65 3.67
C LEU A 44 4.12 4.57 2.15
N GLN A 45 4.41 5.68 1.45
CA GLN A 45 4.51 5.71 -0.01
C GLN A 45 5.63 4.79 -0.51
N ASP A 46 6.83 4.92 0.08
CA ASP A 46 7.99 4.11 -0.27
C ASP A 46 7.70 2.61 -0.07
N LEU A 47 7.09 2.26 1.06
CA LEU A 47 6.73 0.88 1.38
C LEU A 47 5.69 0.30 0.41
N VAL A 48 4.67 1.09 0.06
CA VAL A 48 3.66 0.68 -0.92
C VAL A 48 4.31 0.37 -2.26
N VAL A 49 5.19 1.23 -2.77
CA VAL A 49 5.89 0.99 -4.04
C VAL A 49 6.76 -0.26 -3.97
N GLN A 50 7.50 -0.44 -2.87
CA GLN A 50 8.38 -1.59 -2.69
C GLN A 50 7.62 -2.93 -2.70
N GLU A 51 6.51 -3.00 -1.97
CA GLU A 51 5.77 -4.25 -1.74
C GLU A 51 4.67 -4.50 -2.79
N TRP A 52 4.37 -3.53 -3.66
CA TRP A 52 3.24 -3.64 -4.59
C TRP A 52 3.35 -4.84 -5.52
N ALA A 53 4.53 -5.09 -6.09
CA ALA A 53 4.73 -6.14 -7.09
C ALA A 53 4.61 -7.56 -6.50
N THR A 54 4.90 -7.72 -5.21
CA THR A 54 4.97 -9.00 -4.51
C THR A 54 3.74 -9.29 -3.66
N THR A 55 2.99 -8.26 -3.25
CA THR A 55 1.77 -8.44 -2.47
C THR A 55 0.64 -9.00 -3.33
N ASP A 56 -0.07 -10.00 -2.83
CA ASP A 56 -1.21 -10.58 -3.53
C ASP A 56 -2.39 -9.60 -3.63
N ALA A 57 -3.07 -9.62 -4.77
CA ALA A 57 -4.29 -8.84 -4.97
C ALA A 57 -5.50 -9.53 -4.33
N VAL A 58 -6.34 -8.73 -3.67
CA VAL A 58 -7.62 -9.15 -3.11
C VAL A 58 -8.73 -8.65 -4.02
N PRO A 59 -9.65 -9.52 -4.48
CA PRO A 59 -10.77 -9.11 -5.34
C PRO A 59 -11.88 -8.39 -4.55
N GLU A 60 -12.86 -7.89 -5.28
CA GLU A 60 -14.09 -7.27 -4.77
C GLU A 60 -13.88 -5.96 -3.99
N ALA A 61 -12.95 -5.12 -4.44
CA ALA A 61 -12.71 -3.80 -3.86
C ALA A 61 -14.01 -2.96 -3.76
N SER A 62 -14.84 -3.02 -4.80
CA SER A 62 -16.15 -2.36 -4.89
C SER A 62 -17.14 -2.76 -3.79
N ARG A 63 -16.99 -3.99 -3.24
CA ARG A 63 -17.84 -4.57 -2.19
C ARG A 63 -17.21 -4.50 -0.80
N PHE A 64 -15.90 -4.43 -0.68
CA PHE A 64 -15.21 -4.38 0.61
C PHE A 64 -14.99 -2.95 1.11
N LEU A 65 -14.62 -2.03 0.23
CA LEU A 65 -14.33 -0.63 0.54
C LEU A 65 -15.62 0.22 0.48
N THR A 66 -16.66 -0.20 1.21
CA THR A 66 -18.03 0.27 0.98
C THR A 66 -18.44 1.54 1.71
N THR A 67 -17.65 2.04 2.65
CA THR A 67 -18.04 3.29 3.31
C THR A 67 -18.03 4.44 2.30
N PRO A 68 -18.88 5.47 2.44
CA PRO A 68 -18.87 6.61 1.53
C PRO A 68 -17.50 7.27 1.41
N ASP A 69 -16.75 7.32 2.51
CA ASP A 69 -15.39 7.86 2.54
C ASP A 69 -14.40 6.97 1.80
N ASP A 70 -14.47 5.65 1.98
CA ASP A 70 -13.62 4.71 1.24
C ASP A 70 -13.90 4.81 -0.26
N LYS A 71 -15.17 4.82 -0.69
CA LYS A 71 -15.54 4.95 -2.10
C LYS A 71 -15.11 6.27 -2.72
N LYS A 72 -15.09 7.34 -1.93
CA LYS A 72 -14.65 8.67 -2.39
C LYS A 72 -13.14 8.74 -2.52
N LYS A 73 -12.40 8.16 -1.58
CA LYS A 73 -10.92 8.12 -1.60
C LYS A 73 -10.40 7.11 -2.63
N CYS A 74 -11.11 6.00 -2.76
CA CYS A 74 -10.75 4.85 -3.58
C CYS A 74 -11.98 4.27 -4.30
N PRO A 75 -12.39 4.85 -5.43
CA PRO A 75 -13.24 4.13 -6.37
C PRO A 75 -12.57 2.81 -6.78
N SER A 76 -13.35 1.81 -7.20
CA SER A 76 -12.74 0.57 -7.66
C SER A 76 -11.97 0.76 -8.97
N ASN A 77 -10.86 0.03 -9.15
CA ASN A 77 -10.11 0.01 -10.40
C ASN A 77 -10.74 -0.97 -11.41
N GLU A 78 -10.18 -1.04 -12.63
CA GLU A 78 -10.73 -1.89 -13.70
C GLU A 78 -10.80 -3.38 -13.34
N ASP A 79 -9.85 -3.85 -12.54
CA ASP A 79 -9.75 -5.26 -12.11
C ASP A 79 -10.60 -5.56 -10.86
N ASP A 80 -11.25 -4.55 -10.29
CA ASP A 80 -11.98 -4.61 -9.02
C ASP A 80 -11.16 -5.19 -7.85
N THR A 81 -9.90 -4.76 -7.72
CA THR A 81 -8.95 -5.31 -6.74
C THR A 81 -8.31 -4.25 -5.85
N TYR A 82 -7.82 -4.69 -4.70
CA TYR A 82 -6.99 -3.91 -3.78
C TYR A 82 -5.91 -4.79 -3.15
N LYS A 83 -4.91 -4.20 -2.49
CA LYS A 83 -3.85 -4.93 -1.78
C LYS A 83 -3.75 -4.49 -0.32
N TRP A 84 -3.51 -5.44 0.58
CA TRP A 84 -3.16 -5.17 1.98
C TRP A 84 -1.65 -5.10 2.13
N ILE A 85 -1.11 -3.89 2.10
CA ILE A 85 0.32 -3.66 2.32
C ILE A 85 0.57 -3.67 3.84
N GLN A 86 1.34 -4.65 4.31
CA GLN A 86 1.70 -4.76 5.72
C GLN A 86 2.66 -3.64 6.11
N ILE A 87 2.51 -3.10 7.32
CA ILE A 87 3.34 -2.04 7.91
C ILE A 87 4.19 -2.69 9.02
N PRO A 88 5.44 -3.10 8.72
CA PRO A 88 6.21 -3.93 9.65
C PRO A 88 6.40 -3.30 11.03
N GLN A 89 6.47 -1.97 11.10
CA GLN A 89 6.64 -1.22 12.36
C GLN A 89 5.46 -1.44 13.32
N TRP A 90 4.26 -1.66 12.79
CA TRP A 90 3.05 -1.89 13.58
C TRP A 90 2.91 -3.35 14.03
N GLU A 91 3.50 -4.28 13.28
CA GLU A 91 3.50 -5.72 13.59
C GLU A 91 4.70 -6.17 14.43
N GLN A 92 5.77 -5.36 14.51
CA GLN A 92 6.99 -5.73 15.22
C GLN A 92 6.72 -6.04 16.70
N GLY A 93 6.92 -7.31 17.07
CA GLY A 93 6.67 -7.83 18.44
C GLY A 93 5.23 -8.29 18.70
N SER A 94 4.35 -8.25 17.70
CA SER A 94 3.01 -8.84 17.78
C SER A 94 3.08 -10.35 18.01
N GLN A 95 2.21 -10.86 18.88
CA GLN A 95 1.99 -12.31 19.06
C GLN A 95 1.00 -12.90 18.04
N PHE A 96 0.32 -12.05 17.26
CA PHE A 96 -0.67 -12.46 16.27
C PHE A 96 -0.02 -12.54 14.87
N PRO A 97 -0.41 -13.51 14.03
CA PRO A 97 0.16 -13.66 12.70
C PRO A 97 -0.24 -12.50 11.78
N ALA A 98 0.59 -12.27 10.77
CA ALA A 98 0.42 -11.23 9.76
C ALA A 98 -0.98 -11.27 9.15
N GLY A 99 -1.60 -10.09 8.98
CA GLY A 99 -2.96 -9.95 8.43
C GLY A 99 -4.10 -9.88 9.46
N ASN A 100 -3.83 -10.07 10.76
CA ASN A 100 -4.80 -9.75 11.82
C ASN A 100 -4.79 -8.26 12.23
N GLY A 101 -3.93 -7.47 11.61
CA GLY A 101 -3.74 -6.06 11.92
C GLY A 101 -2.60 -5.49 11.08
N GLY A 102 -2.26 -4.23 11.32
CA GLY A 102 -0.96 -3.67 10.92
C GLY A 102 -0.78 -3.46 9.42
N ALA A 103 -1.83 -3.12 8.68
CA ALA A 103 -1.78 -3.00 7.22
C ALA A 103 -2.55 -1.79 6.69
N VAL A 104 -2.35 -1.46 5.42
CA VAL A 104 -3.14 -0.47 4.68
C VAL A 104 -3.71 -1.09 3.41
N ALA A 105 -4.98 -0.80 3.12
CA ALA A 105 -5.62 -1.19 1.87
C ALA A 105 -5.31 -0.13 0.82
N VAL A 106 -4.74 -0.55 -0.29
CA VAL A 106 -4.32 0.34 -1.38
C VAL A 106 -4.91 -0.15 -2.70
N VAL A 107 -5.47 0.78 -3.48
CA VAL A 107 -5.90 0.57 -4.87
C VAL A 107 -4.92 1.30 -5.78
N TYR A 108 -4.48 0.63 -6.84
CA TYR A 108 -3.65 1.21 -7.89
C TYR A 108 -4.45 1.40 -9.17
N TYR A 109 -4.31 2.58 -9.79
CA TYR A 109 -4.91 2.95 -11.06
C TYR A 109 -3.81 3.11 -12.09
N LYS A 110 -3.67 2.10 -12.96
CA LYS A 110 -2.60 2.02 -13.97
C LYS A 110 -2.60 3.19 -14.95
N ASP A 111 -3.77 3.70 -15.34
CA ASP A 111 -3.89 4.74 -16.37
C ASP A 111 -3.35 6.10 -15.91
N THR A 112 -3.38 6.34 -14.60
CA THR A 112 -2.91 7.59 -13.97
C THR A 112 -1.69 7.37 -13.09
N ASP A 113 -1.12 6.17 -13.09
CA ASP A 113 -0.04 5.74 -12.20
C ASP A 113 -0.25 6.20 -10.74
N THR A 114 -1.44 5.92 -10.20
CA THR A 114 -1.87 6.45 -8.90
C THR A 114 -2.08 5.34 -7.88
N TYR A 115 -1.44 5.46 -6.72
CA TYR A 115 -1.73 4.67 -5.53
C TYR A 115 -2.66 5.47 -4.61
N SER A 116 -3.78 4.88 -4.19
CA SER A 116 -4.68 5.49 -3.23
C SER A 116 -4.79 4.64 -1.97
N LEU A 117 -4.49 5.25 -0.82
CA LEU A 117 -4.71 4.63 0.49
C LEU A 117 -6.18 4.75 0.86
N CYS A 118 -6.82 3.60 0.98
CA CYS A 118 -8.27 3.51 1.15
C CYS A 118 -8.65 3.35 2.61
N ARG A 119 -7.94 2.46 3.32
CA ARG A 119 -8.28 2.08 4.69
C ARG A 119 -7.04 1.70 5.48
N TYR A 120 -7.04 2.09 6.74
CA TYR A 120 -6.10 1.58 7.74
C TYR A 120 -6.68 0.35 8.44
N LEU A 121 -5.85 -0.67 8.60
CA LEU A 121 -6.07 -1.77 9.50
C LEU A 121 -5.05 -1.64 10.63
N ALA A 122 -5.46 -1.11 11.78
CA ALA A 122 -4.60 -0.95 12.94
C ALA A 122 -4.02 -2.30 13.42
N ALA A 123 -2.90 -2.28 14.15
CA ALA A 123 -2.33 -3.49 14.72
C ALA A 123 -3.32 -4.17 15.69
N ALA A 124 -3.32 -5.50 15.71
CA ALA A 124 -4.07 -6.25 16.71
C ALA A 124 -3.49 -6.00 18.12
N GLN A 125 -4.38 -5.76 19.08
CA GLN A 125 -4.09 -5.65 20.50
C GLN A 125 -4.06 -7.03 21.17
N GLN A 126 -3.63 -7.12 22.43
CA GLN A 126 -3.50 -8.40 23.16
C GLN A 126 -4.80 -9.21 23.24
N ASP A 127 -5.95 -8.56 23.19
CA ASP A 127 -7.28 -9.16 23.20
C ASP A 127 -7.74 -9.63 21.80
N GLY A 128 -6.90 -9.46 20.77
CA GLY A 128 -7.18 -9.83 19.38
C GLY A 128 -8.01 -8.79 18.62
N TYR A 129 -8.38 -7.66 19.23
CA TYR A 129 -9.12 -6.59 18.56
C TYR A 129 -8.19 -5.59 17.89
N ALA A 130 -8.68 -4.92 16.84
CA ALA A 130 -7.92 -3.89 16.16
C ALA A 130 -7.68 -2.68 17.09
N GLY A 131 -6.44 -2.21 17.13
CA GLY A 131 -6.07 -0.99 17.84
C GLY A 131 -6.61 0.28 17.19
N MET A 132 -6.14 1.43 17.65
CA MET A 132 -6.53 2.73 17.09
C MET A 132 -5.40 3.37 16.28
N CYS A 133 -5.75 4.01 15.17
CA CYS A 133 -4.88 4.93 14.44
C CYS A 133 -5.33 6.38 14.67
N ARG A 134 -4.40 7.32 14.61
CA ARG A 134 -4.62 8.77 14.74
C ARG A 134 -3.95 9.54 13.63
#